data_AF-A0A6A6EBR7-F1
#
_entry.id   AF-A0A6A6EBR7-F1
#
_cell.length_a   1.000
_cell.length_b   1.000
_cell.length_c   1.000
_cell.angle_alpha   90.00
_cell.angle_beta   90.00
_cell.angle_gamma   90.00
#
_symmetry.space_group_name_H-M   'P 1'
#
loop_
_entity.id
_entity.type
_entity.pdbx_description
1 polymer ?
#
loop_
_entity_poly.entity_id
_entity_poly.type
_entity_poly.pdbx_seq_one_letter_code
_entity_poly.pdbx_strand_id
1 'polypeptide(L)'
;MDHGRSGMAGSDNTDLSDPYSIFSIVVYELLSLYNDSVWSLRNHICGVEATRPQDPNYPLLHEIARHAIHVSETLSVALESIKALQQQQQVFSTKHFQGHNRWDGTHNHFQFQLRFLHGLLLRSESNKARIQNEITLAFHTAAQRDSRIQVRIGEEAKTETMAMKAIAVVTMTFLPATFVASIFSMSFFHFDPAESGKESFIVSDGFWMYWALAAPLSIATLGLWIFWDRRLGKKH
;
A
#
# COMPACT_ATOMS: atom_id res chain seq x y z
N MET A 1 -31.00 -15.16 12.45
CA MET A 1 -31.54 -16.39 11.84
C MET A 1 -31.04 -17.53 12.69
N ASP A 2 -31.99 -18.12 13.39
CA ASP A 2 -31.84 -19.11 14.43
C ASP A 2 -31.61 -20.48 13.78
N HIS A 3 -30.39 -20.99 13.86
CA HIS A 3 -30.06 -22.33 13.39
C HIS A 3 -29.97 -23.28 14.58
N GLY A 4 -31.12 -23.89 14.88
CA GLY A 4 -31.24 -25.33 15.06
C GLY A 4 -30.17 -25.98 15.93
N ARG A 5 -30.23 -25.71 17.23
CA ARG A 5 -29.69 -26.61 18.26
C ARG A 5 -30.59 -27.86 18.32
N SER A 6 -30.59 -28.64 17.24
CA SER A 6 -31.33 -29.91 17.15
C SER A 6 -30.47 -31.00 17.79
N GLY A 7 -31.03 -31.61 18.84
CA GLY A 7 -30.34 -32.53 19.73
C GLY A 7 -29.62 -33.68 19.01
N MET A 8 -28.31 -33.72 19.23
CA MET A 8 -27.58 -34.97 19.44
C MET A 8 -27.01 -34.96 20.86
N ALA A 9 -27.88 -34.78 21.86
CA ALA A 9 -27.64 -35.37 23.16
C ALA A 9 -27.95 -36.87 23.02
N GLY A 10 -27.11 -37.56 22.25
CA GLY A 10 -27.04 -39.01 22.29
C GLY A 10 -26.63 -39.38 23.71
N SER A 11 -27.38 -40.28 24.31
CA SER A 11 -27.08 -40.90 25.59
C SER A 11 -25.75 -41.66 25.51
N ASP A 12 -24.62 -40.97 25.56
CA ASP A 12 -23.32 -41.60 25.72
C ASP A 12 -23.14 -41.88 27.21
N ASN A 13 -23.48 -43.11 27.60
CA ASN A 13 -22.89 -43.73 28.77
C ASN A 13 -21.37 -43.57 28.64
N THR A 14 -20.80 -42.59 29.35
CA THR A 14 -19.36 -42.51 29.56
C THR A 14 -18.96 -43.83 30.20
N ASP A 15 -18.46 -44.76 29.39
CA ASP A 15 -18.01 -46.06 29.84
C ASP A 15 -16.70 -45.84 30.60
N LEU A 16 -16.82 -45.71 31.92
CA LEU A 16 -15.70 -45.51 32.86
C LEU A 16 -14.63 -46.61 32.78
N SER A 17 -14.88 -47.66 31.99
CA SER A 17 -13.93 -48.74 31.68
C SER A 17 -12.79 -48.32 30.74
N ASP A 18 -12.99 -47.29 29.89
CA ASP A 18 -11.92 -46.69 29.07
C ASP A 18 -11.62 -45.26 29.56
N PRO A 19 -10.49 -45.03 30.25
CA PRO A 19 -10.13 -43.71 30.76
C PRO A 19 -9.88 -42.68 29.64
N TYR A 20 -9.71 -43.10 28.37
CA TYR A 20 -9.50 -42.20 27.24
C TYR A 20 -10.79 -41.69 26.58
N SER A 21 -11.94 -42.29 26.90
CA SER A 21 -13.25 -41.88 26.37
C SER A 21 -13.61 -40.44 26.74
N ILE A 22 -13.23 -39.98 27.94
CA ILE A 22 -13.46 -38.61 28.40
C ILE A 22 -12.69 -37.59 27.54
N PHE A 23 -11.43 -37.91 27.18
CA PHE A 23 -10.63 -37.05 26.32
C PHE A 23 -11.23 -36.95 24.91
N SER A 24 -11.85 -38.01 24.41
CA SER A 24 -12.57 -37.98 23.13
C SER A 24 -13.69 -36.93 23.14
N ILE A 25 -14.47 -36.83 24.22
CA ILE A 25 -15.54 -35.82 24.37
C ILE A 25 -14.95 -34.40 24.45
N VAL A 26 -13.90 -34.21 25.26
CA VAL A 26 -13.24 -32.90 25.40
C VAL A 26 -12.66 -32.43 24.08
N VAL A 27 -12.01 -33.32 23.33
CA VAL A 27 -11.45 -33.00 22.02
C VAL A 27 -12.56 -32.63 21.03
N TYR A 28 -13.72 -33.29 21.08
CA TYR A 28 -14.88 -32.95 20.24
C TYR A 28 -15.35 -31.51 20.45
N GLU A 29 -15.46 -31.07 21.71
CA GLU A 29 -15.82 -29.68 22.02
C GLU A 29 -14.74 -28.69 21.55
N LEU A 30 -13.45 -29.01 21.76
CA LEU A 30 -12.35 -28.19 21.26
C LEU A 30 -12.35 -28.05 19.73
N LEU A 31 -12.70 -29.12 19.00
CA LEU A 31 -12.83 -29.11 17.54
C LEU A 31 -13.86 -28.09 17.06
N SER A 32 -14.97 -27.93 17.79
CA SER A 32 -15.99 -26.93 17.44
C SER A 32 -15.44 -25.50 17.56
N LEU A 33 -14.72 -25.21 18.65
CA LEU A 33 -14.10 -23.90 18.89
C LEU A 33 -13.01 -23.58 17.85
N TYR A 34 -12.19 -24.57 17.49
CA TYR A 34 -11.19 -24.43 16.44
C TYR A 34 -11.83 -24.19 15.07
N ASN A 35 -12.88 -24.93 14.74
CA ASN A 35 -13.64 -24.72 13.52
C ASN A 35 -14.16 -23.28 13.44
N ASP A 36 -14.84 -22.81 14.49
CA ASP A 36 -15.40 -21.45 14.52
C ASP A 36 -14.33 -20.36 14.41
N SER A 37 -13.18 -20.57 15.05
CA SER A 37 -12.03 -19.66 14.95
C SER A 37 -11.50 -19.56 13.51
N VAL A 38 -11.33 -20.69 12.83
CA VAL A 38 -10.87 -20.74 11.42
C VAL A 38 -11.89 -20.09 10.48
N TRP A 39 -13.18 -20.31 10.70
CA TRP A 39 -14.24 -19.72 9.89
C TRP A 39 -14.39 -18.22 10.12
N SER A 40 -14.32 -17.76 11.37
CA SER A 40 -14.35 -16.34 11.72
C SER A 40 -13.21 -15.59 11.04
N LEU A 41 -11.97 -16.11 11.13
CA LEU A 41 -10.81 -15.54 10.45
C LEU A 41 -11.03 -15.45 8.94
N ARG A 42 -11.50 -16.54 8.32
CA ARG A 42 -11.80 -16.58 6.88
C ARG A 42 -12.84 -15.53 6.48
N ASN A 43 -13.85 -15.30 7.32
CA ASN A 43 -14.88 -14.28 7.08
C ASN A 43 -14.30 -12.87 7.17
N HIS A 44 -13.41 -12.60 8.13
CA HIS A 44 -12.69 -11.31 8.19
C HIS A 44 -11.86 -11.06 6.93
N ILE A 45 -11.10 -12.06 6.47
CA ILE A 45 -10.31 -11.95 5.23
C ILE A 45 -11.24 -11.70 4.03
N CYS A 46 -12.34 -12.45 3.92
CA CYS A 46 -13.33 -12.25 2.84
C CYS A 46 -13.93 -10.84 2.87
N GLY A 47 -14.19 -10.27 4.06
CA GLY A 47 -14.71 -8.91 4.19
C GLY A 47 -13.74 -7.85 3.67
N VAL A 48 -12.44 -8.04 3.92
CA VAL A 48 -11.40 -7.14 3.37
C VAL A 48 -11.28 -7.30 1.85
N GLU A 49 -11.29 -8.53 1.35
CA GLU A 49 -11.23 -8.81 -0.09
C GLU A 49 -12.42 -8.24 -0.87
N ALA A 50 -13.61 -8.23 -0.26
CA ALA A 50 -14.82 -7.72 -0.88
C ALA A 50 -14.82 -6.18 -1.00
N THR A 51 -14.18 -5.49 -0.05
CA THR A 51 -14.19 -4.02 -0.01
C THR A 51 -13.04 -3.41 -0.79
N ARG A 52 -11.83 -3.99 -0.71
CA ARG A 52 -10.60 -3.51 -1.37
C ARG A 52 -10.53 -1.99 -1.49
N PRO A 53 -10.57 -1.28 -0.34
CA PRO A 53 -10.61 0.17 -0.34
C PRO A 53 -9.35 0.74 -0.98
N GLN A 54 -9.50 1.94 -1.55
CA GLN A 54 -8.38 2.65 -2.18
C GLN A 54 -7.27 3.02 -1.18
N ASP A 55 -7.61 3.15 0.09
CA ASP A 55 -6.70 3.32 1.22
C ASP A 55 -6.93 2.17 2.22
N PRO A 56 -6.10 1.11 2.17
CA PRO A 56 -6.24 -0.04 3.04
C PRO A 56 -5.98 0.30 4.52
N ASN A 57 -6.80 -0.25 5.41
CA ASN A 57 -6.52 -0.19 6.85
C ASN A 57 -5.41 -1.21 7.19
N TYR A 58 -4.15 -0.78 7.04
CA TYR A 58 -2.97 -1.60 7.30
C TYR A 58 -2.90 -2.17 8.74
N PRO A 59 -3.24 -1.41 9.80
CA PRO A 59 -3.36 -1.98 11.14
C PRO A 59 -4.33 -3.14 11.22
N LEU A 60 -5.53 -3.01 10.65
CA LEU A 60 -6.53 -4.09 10.65
C LEU A 60 -6.02 -5.32 9.87
N LEU A 61 -5.44 -5.12 8.69
CA LEU A 61 -4.82 -6.19 7.90
C LEU A 61 -3.74 -6.93 8.70
N HIS A 62 -2.89 -6.20 9.41
CA HIS A 62 -1.85 -6.76 10.26
C HIS A 62 -2.44 -7.53 11.45
N GLU A 63 -3.47 -7.01 12.11
CA GLU A 63 -4.15 -7.72 13.20
C GLU A 63 -4.79 -9.02 12.71
N ILE A 64 -5.45 -9.02 11.55
CA ILE A 64 -5.99 -10.25 10.94
C ILE A 64 -4.86 -11.25 10.66
N ALA A 65 -3.72 -10.80 10.12
CA ALA A 65 -2.56 -11.65 9.87
C ALA A 65 -1.96 -12.23 11.17
N ARG A 66 -1.89 -11.45 12.25
CA ARG A 66 -1.43 -11.93 13.57
C ARG A 66 -2.35 -13.05 14.08
N HIS A 67 -3.67 -12.84 14.01
CA HIS A 67 -4.63 -13.88 14.41
C HIS A 67 -4.54 -15.11 13.50
N ALA A 68 -4.27 -14.96 12.20
CA ALA A 68 -4.06 -16.08 11.30
C ALA A 68 -2.84 -16.94 11.70
N ILE A 69 -1.74 -16.30 12.10
CA ILE A 69 -0.55 -16.99 12.61
C ILE A 69 -0.89 -17.74 13.90
N HIS A 70 -1.54 -17.08 14.87
CA HIS A 70 -1.89 -17.71 16.14
C HIS A 70 -2.88 -18.88 15.98
N VAL A 71 -3.88 -18.77 15.12
CA VAL A 71 -4.83 -19.87 14.85
C VAL A 71 -4.12 -21.06 14.23
N SER A 72 -3.21 -20.84 13.27
CA SER A 72 -2.39 -21.91 12.70
C SER A 72 -1.49 -22.59 13.73
N GLU A 73 -0.82 -21.80 14.58
CA GLU A 73 0.07 -22.32 15.62
C GLU A 73 -0.69 -23.14 16.66
N THR A 74 -1.81 -22.62 17.17
CA THR A 74 -2.65 -23.32 18.15
C THR A 74 -3.24 -24.62 17.58
N LEU A 75 -3.67 -24.63 16.32
CA LEU A 75 -4.09 -25.85 15.63
C LEU A 75 -2.97 -26.88 15.47
N SER A 76 -1.75 -26.43 15.16
CA SER A 76 -0.60 -27.32 15.04
C SER A 76 -0.26 -27.97 16.39
N VAL A 77 -0.25 -27.20 17.47
CA VAL A 77 -0.03 -27.71 18.83
C VAL A 77 -1.14 -28.67 19.25
N ALA A 78 -2.40 -28.34 18.96
CA ALA A 78 -3.53 -29.22 19.26
C ALA A 78 -3.44 -30.54 18.48
N LEU A 79 -3.05 -30.49 17.20
CA LEU A 79 -2.88 -31.68 16.37
C LEU A 79 -1.82 -32.62 16.94
N GLU A 80 -0.64 -32.09 17.29
CA GLU A 80 0.42 -32.91 17.89
C GLU A 80 0.02 -33.46 19.27
N SER A 81 -0.72 -32.68 20.06
CA SER A 81 -1.22 -33.11 21.37
C SER A 81 -2.20 -34.28 21.26
N ILE A 82 -3.15 -34.22 20.31
CA ILE A 82 -4.13 -35.29 20.10
C ILE A 82 -3.46 -36.53 19.48
N LYS A 83 -2.45 -36.36 18.63
CA LYS A 83 -1.65 -37.49 18.12
C LYS A 83 -0.94 -38.22 19.26
N ALA A 84 -0.34 -37.47 20.19
CA ALA A 84 0.30 -38.04 21.37
C ALA A 84 -0.71 -38.78 22.27
N LEU A 85 -1.90 -38.21 22.49
CA LEU A 85 -2.98 -38.86 23.23
C LEU A 85 -3.43 -40.17 22.58
N GLN A 86 -3.59 -40.18 21.26
CA GLN A 86 -3.95 -41.39 20.50
C GLN A 86 -2.87 -42.46 20.60
N GLN A 87 -1.58 -42.08 20.48
CA GLN A 87 -0.48 -43.02 20.60
C GLN A 87 -0.42 -43.64 22.01
N GLN A 88 -0.66 -42.83 23.04
CA GLN A 88 -0.71 -43.33 24.43
C GLN A 88 -1.90 -44.28 24.64
N GLN A 89 -3.06 -43.98 24.07
CA GLN A 89 -4.24 -44.85 24.09
C GLN A 89 -3.94 -46.21 23.45
N GLN A 90 -3.25 -46.23 22.31
CA GLN A 90 -2.86 -47.47 21.62
C GLN A 90 -1.87 -48.32 22.44
N VAL A 91 -0.88 -47.69 23.08
CA VAL A 91 0.09 -48.37 23.96
C VAL A 91 -0.61 -48.91 25.22
N PHE A 92 -1.56 -48.17 25.79
CA PHE A 92 -2.33 -48.60 26.95
C PHE A 92 -3.22 -49.79 26.61
N SER A 93 -3.96 -49.70 25.50
CA SER A 93 -4.86 -50.76 25.02
C SER A 93 -4.12 -52.08 24.80
N THR A 94 -2.95 -52.05 24.14
CA THR A 94 -2.16 -53.26 23.85
C THR A 94 -1.58 -53.93 25.09
N LYS A 95 -1.32 -53.16 26.17
CA LYS A 95 -0.77 -53.70 27.43
C LYS A 95 -1.82 -54.28 28.36
N HIS A 96 -3.02 -53.69 28.41
CA HIS A 96 -4.03 -54.02 29.42
C HIS A 96 -5.17 -54.90 28.91
N PHE A 97 -5.41 -54.99 27.60
CA PHE A 97 -6.60 -55.69 27.07
C PHE A 97 -6.27 -56.59 25.87
N GLN A 98 -6.70 -57.85 25.94
CA GLN A 98 -6.54 -58.87 24.87
C GLN A 98 -7.81 -59.06 23.99
N GLY A 99 -8.80 -58.15 24.05
CA GLY A 99 -10.07 -58.24 23.31
C GLY A 99 -10.37 -56.99 22.49
N HIS A 100 -10.56 -57.17 21.17
CA HIS A 100 -10.49 -56.09 20.16
C HIS A 100 -11.73 -55.17 20.10
N ASN A 101 -12.95 -55.69 20.32
CA ASN A 101 -14.16 -55.00 19.85
C ASN A 101 -14.55 -53.69 20.56
N ARG A 102 -14.08 -53.40 21.78
CA ARG A 102 -14.55 -52.23 22.57
C ARG A 102 -13.64 -51.00 22.41
N TRP A 103 -12.34 -51.22 22.18
CA TRP A 103 -11.31 -50.18 22.07
C TRP A 103 -11.21 -49.57 20.66
N ASP A 104 -11.76 -50.27 19.66
CA ASP A 104 -11.87 -49.81 18.29
C ASP A 104 -12.74 -48.53 18.17
N GLY A 105 -13.76 -48.38 19.02
CA GLY A 105 -14.65 -47.20 19.02
C GLY A 105 -13.92 -45.90 19.36
N THR A 106 -13.22 -45.87 20.50
CA THR A 106 -12.43 -44.71 20.94
C THR A 106 -11.30 -44.40 19.94
N HIS A 107 -10.62 -45.44 19.43
CA HIS A 107 -9.58 -45.25 18.42
C HIS A 107 -10.12 -44.62 17.13
N ASN A 108 -11.25 -45.10 16.63
CA ASN A 108 -11.90 -44.54 15.43
C ASN A 108 -12.34 -43.09 15.64
N HIS A 109 -12.79 -42.74 16.85
CA HIS A 109 -13.16 -41.37 17.17
C HIS A 109 -11.94 -40.43 17.15
N PHE A 110 -10.83 -40.80 17.80
CA PHE A 110 -9.58 -40.02 17.71
C PHE A 110 -9.05 -39.91 16.27
N GLN A 111 -9.14 -40.97 15.47
CA GLN A 111 -8.75 -40.94 14.05
C GLN A 111 -9.59 -39.92 13.27
N PHE A 112 -10.90 -39.89 13.47
CA PHE A 112 -11.78 -38.90 12.84
C PHE A 112 -11.41 -37.47 13.27
N GLN A 113 -11.25 -37.26 14.57
CA GLN A 113 -10.89 -35.97 15.16
C GLN A 113 -9.56 -35.44 14.62
N LEU A 114 -8.54 -36.30 14.52
CA LEU A 114 -7.24 -35.94 13.95
C LEU A 114 -7.32 -35.57 12.48
N ARG A 115 -8.08 -36.32 11.67
CA ARG A 115 -8.28 -36.00 10.26
C ARG A 115 -8.99 -34.66 10.07
N PHE A 116 -10.01 -34.41 10.89
CA PHE A 116 -10.74 -33.14 10.86
C PHE A 116 -9.83 -31.97 11.26
N LEU A 117 -9.08 -32.11 12.35
CA LEU A 117 -8.17 -31.07 12.84
C LEU A 117 -7.03 -30.79 11.85
N HIS A 118 -6.51 -31.83 11.20
CA HIS A 118 -5.53 -31.66 10.11
C HIS A 118 -6.13 -30.88 8.93
N GLY A 119 -7.40 -31.15 8.57
CA GLY A 119 -8.12 -30.36 7.58
C GLY A 119 -8.26 -28.88 7.98
N LEU A 120 -8.57 -28.60 9.25
CA LEU A 120 -8.61 -27.23 9.78
C LEU A 120 -7.24 -26.56 9.75
N LEU A 121 -6.17 -27.28 10.08
CA LEU A 121 -4.80 -26.76 10.01
C LEU A 121 -4.42 -26.36 8.58
N LEU A 122 -4.68 -27.22 7.60
CA LEU A 122 -4.44 -26.92 6.18
C LEU A 122 -5.23 -25.68 5.73
N ARG A 123 -6.48 -25.55 6.20
CA ARG A 123 -7.31 -24.37 5.92
C ARG A 123 -6.77 -23.11 6.59
N SER A 124 -6.29 -23.21 7.82
CA SER A 124 -5.66 -22.08 8.53
C SER A 124 -4.39 -21.62 7.82
N GLU A 125 -3.55 -22.56 7.38
CA GLU A 125 -2.35 -22.26 6.59
C GLU A 125 -2.71 -21.58 5.25
N SER A 126 -3.76 -22.05 4.58
CA SER A 126 -4.28 -21.39 3.38
C SER A 126 -4.78 -19.97 3.66
N ASN A 127 -5.52 -19.75 4.74
CA ASN A 127 -5.97 -18.41 5.15
C ASN A 127 -4.79 -17.49 5.50
N LYS A 128 -3.77 -18.01 6.18
CA LYS A 128 -2.52 -17.29 6.49
C LYS A 128 -1.80 -16.85 5.21
N ALA A 129 -1.65 -17.75 4.22
CA ALA A 129 -1.08 -17.38 2.93
C ALA A 129 -1.94 -16.34 2.19
N ARG A 130 -3.27 -16.48 2.28
CA ARG A 130 -4.23 -15.57 1.63
C ARG A 130 -4.14 -14.13 2.15
N ILE A 131 -4.12 -13.95 3.48
CA ILE A 131 -3.99 -12.60 4.07
C ILE A 131 -2.61 -11.98 3.79
N GLN A 132 -1.54 -12.77 3.75
CA GLN A 132 -0.21 -12.28 3.36
C GLN A 132 -0.19 -11.77 1.91
N ASN A 133 -0.78 -12.54 0.98
CA ASN A 133 -0.91 -12.12 -0.40
C ASN A 133 -1.71 -10.82 -0.54
N GLU A 134 -2.78 -10.64 0.24
CA GLU A 134 -3.58 -9.44 0.18
C GLU A 134 -2.87 -8.21 0.77
N ILE A 135 -2.08 -8.40 1.84
CA ILE A 135 -1.19 -7.35 2.37
C ILE A 135 -0.18 -6.91 1.31
N THR A 136 0.47 -7.88 0.64
CA THR A 136 1.42 -7.59 -0.45
C THR A 136 0.76 -6.85 -1.60
N LEU A 137 -0.44 -7.26 -2.02
CA LEU A 137 -1.21 -6.56 -3.06
C LEU A 137 -1.54 -5.12 -2.66
N ALA A 138 -1.98 -4.91 -1.42
CA ALA A 138 -2.29 -3.59 -0.88
C ALA A 138 -1.06 -2.66 -0.92
N PHE A 139 0.12 -3.14 -0.53
CA PHE A 139 1.36 -2.36 -0.59
C PHE A 139 1.78 -2.04 -2.03
N HIS A 140 1.75 -3.01 -2.94
CA HIS A 140 2.10 -2.76 -4.35
C HIS A 140 1.14 -1.77 -5.01
N THR A 141 -0.15 -1.86 -4.71
CA THR A 141 -1.16 -0.95 -5.25
C THR A 141 -0.95 0.47 -4.75
N ALA A 142 -0.67 0.65 -3.45
CA ALA A 142 -0.35 1.96 -2.87
C ALA A 142 0.93 2.55 -3.48
N ALA A 143 2.01 1.77 -3.56
CA ALA A 143 3.27 2.21 -4.16
C ALA A 143 3.12 2.58 -5.65
N GLN A 144 2.32 1.82 -6.40
CA GLN A 144 2.02 2.12 -7.80
C GLN A 144 1.25 3.45 -7.92
N ARG A 145 0.32 3.70 -7.00
CA ARG A 145 -0.43 4.96 -6.95
C ARG A 145 0.49 6.13 -6.66
N ASP A 146 1.32 6.03 -5.64
CA ASP A 146 2.28 7.09 -5.27
C ASP A 146 3.23 7.39 -6.42
N SER A 147 3.70 6.36 -7.12
CA SER A 147 4.52 6.53 -8.32
C SER A 147 3.78 7.30 -9.42
N ARG A 148 2.50 7.02 -9.66
CA ARG A 148 1.70 7.76 -10.64
C ARG A 148 1.47 9.21 -10.22
N ILE A 149 1.28 9.47 -8.93
CA ILE A 149 1.13 10.83 -8.40
C ILE A 149 2.44 11.60 -8.59
N GLN A 150 3.58 11.00 -8.26
CA GLN A 150 4.90 11.62 -8.48
C GLN A 150 5.17 11.92 -9.96
N VAL A 151 4.78 11.02 -10.87
CA VAL A 151 4.88 11.26 -12.31
C VAL A 151 4.05 12.47 -12.73
N ARG A 152 2.80 12.58 -12.26
CA ARG A 152 1.93 13.73 -12.56
C ARG A 152 2.48 15.03 -11.99
N ILE A 153 2.96 15.02 -10.75
CA ILE A 153 3.64 16.17 -10.14
C ILE A 153 4.86 16.56 -10.97
N GLY A 154 5.64 15.59 -11.45
CA GLY A 154 6.78 15.85 -12.34
C GLY A 154 6.39 16.43 -13.70
N GLU A 155 5.26 16.01 -14.27
CA GLU A 155 4.72 16.57 -15.51
C GLU A 155 4.22 18.00 -15.31
N GLU A 156 3.45 18.25 -14.25
CA GLU A 156 2.97 19.58 -13.88
C GLU A 156 4.16 20.52 -13.59
N ALA A 157 5.14 20.08 -12.80
CA ALA A 157 6.36 20.84 -12.51
C ALA A 157 7.19 21.13 -13.78
N LYS A 158 7.20 20.25 -14.78
CA LYS A 158 7.84 20.52 -16.09
C LYS A 158 7.15 21.69 -16.78
N THR A 159 5.82 21.74 -16.79
CA THR A 159 5.08 22.85 -17.40
C THR A 159 5.33 24.17 -16.67
N GLU A 160 5.36 24.16 -15.33
CA GLU A 160 5.73 25.32 -14.51
C GLU A 160 7.16 25.77 -14.80
N THR A 161 8.11 24.83 -14.94
CA THR A 161 9.51 25.13 -15.30
C THR A 161 9.60 25.78 -16.67
N MET A 162 8.82 25.33 -17.65
CA MET A 162 8.78 25.95 -18.98
C MET A 162 8.25 27.39 -18.92
N ALA A 163 7.18 27.65 -18.14
CA ALA A 163 6.65 29.00 -17.95
C ALA A 163 7.67 29.91 -17.23
N MET A 164 8.34 29.41 -16.20
CA MET A 164 9.39 30.16 -15.49
C MET A 164 10.57 30.49 -16.42
N LYS A 165 10.99 29.54 -17.25
CA LYS A 165 12.01 29.78 -18.29
C LYS A 165 11.56 30.84 -19.30
N ALA A 166 10.29 30.84 -19.72
CA ALA A 166 9.77 31.85 -20.63
C ALA A 166 9.80 33.26 -20.02
N ILE A 167 9.36 33.41 -18.76
CA ILE A 167 9.43 34.69 -18.03
C ILE A 167 10.87 35.17 -17.92
N ALA A 168 11.82 34.27 -17.58
CA ALA A 168 13.23 34.62 -17.49
C ALA A 168 13.80 35.10 -18.83
N VAL A 169 13.43 34.47 -19.95
CA VAL A 169 13.86 34.92 -21.29
C VAL A 169 13.30 36.32 -21.61
N VAL A 170 12.03 36.57 -21.28
CA VAL A 170 11.40 37.89 -21.45
C VAL A 170 12.14 38.94 -20.63
N THR A 171 12.38 38.70 -19.34
CA THR A 171 13.07 39.67 -18.47
C THR A 171 14.51 39.91 -18.91
N MET A 172 15.25 38.87 -19.30
CA MET A 172 16.62 39.02 -19.83
C MET A 172 16.68 39.85 -21.11
N THR A 173 15.62 39.83 -21.93
CA THR A 173 15.54 40.63 -23.16
C THR A 173 15.17 42.09 -22.88
N PHE A 174 14.17 42.32 -22.03
CA PHE A 174 13.64 43.66 -21.78
C PHE A 174 14.47 44.47 -20.77
N LEU A 175 15.15 43.83 -19.83
CA LEU A 175 15.89 44.53 -18.77
C LEU A 175 17.06 45.36 -19.34
N PRO A 176 17.90 44.86 -20.26
CA PRO A 176 18.94 45.65 -20.93
C PRO A 176 18.37 46.81 -21.74
N ALA A 177 17.30 46.56 -22.51
CA ALA A 177 16.64 47.59 -23.33
C ALA A 177 16.04 48.70 -22.46
N THR A 178 15.38 48.34 -21.35
CA THR A 178 14.78 49.28 -20.40
C THR A 178 15.85 50.10 -19.68
N PHE A 179 16.97 49.48 -19.30
CA PHE A 179 18.11 50.17 -18.70
C PHE A 179 18.67 51.25 -19.63
N VAL A 180 18.94 50.89 -20.88
CA VAL A 180 19.41 51.83 -21.91
C VAL A 180 18.37 52.92 -22.18
N ALA A 181 17.09 52.56 -22.35
CA ALA A 181 16.01 53.52 -22.51
C ALA A 181 15.94 54.52 -21.34
N SER A 182 16.11 54.07 -20.09
CA SER A 182 16.07 54.95 -18.92
C SER A 182 17.19 55.99 -18.89
N ILE A 183 18.41 55.60 -19.29
CA ILE A 183 19.57 56.50 -19.39
C ILE A 183 19.33 57.56 -20.46
N PHE A 184 18.77 57.16 -21.59
CA PHE A 184 18.62 58.02 -22.77
C PHE A 184 17.28 58.80 -22.82
N SER A 185 16.29 58.42 -22.01
CA SER A 185 14.98 59.07 -21.90
C SER A 185 15.09 60.55 -21.58
N MET A 186 16.09 60.95 -20.76
CA MET A 186 16.28 62.36 -20.42
C MET A 186 17.03 63.17 -21.48
N SER A 187 17.73 62.55 -22.43
CA SER A 187 18.59 63.26 -23.39
C SER A 187 18.02 63.40 -24.80
N PHE A 188 17.03 62.57 -25.20
CA PHE A 188 16.55 62.53 -26.59
C PHE A 188 15.19 63.18 -26.86
N PHE A 189 14.40 63.49 -25.81
CA PHE A 189 13.11 64.16 -25.95
C PHE A 189 13.21 65.61 -25.50
N HIS A 190 13.25 66.54 -26.46
CA HIS A 190 13.10 67.98 -26.20
C HIS A 190 11.71 68.43 -26.68
N PHE A 191 10.96 69.08 -25.80
CA PHE A 191 9.71 69.76 -26.15
C PHE A 191 10.03 71.23 -26.44
N ASP A 192 9.89 71.64 -27.69
CA ASP A 192 9.92 73.05 -28.07
C ASP A 192 8.49 73.62 -28.02
N PRO A 193 8.15 74.52 -27.09
CA PRO A 193 6.89 75.22 -27.12
C PRO A 193 6.94 76.28 -28.23
N ALA A 194 6.50 75.92 -29.44
CA ALA A 194 6.39 76.86 -30.55
C ALA A 194 5.22 77.84 -30.30
N GLU A 195 5.50 79.14 -30.41
CA GLU A 195 4.57 80.29 -30.30
C GLU A 195 3.39 80.30 -31.30
N SER A 196 3.10 79.19 -31.99
CA SER A 196 2.02 79.10 -32.98
C SER A 196 1.40 77.70 -33.03
N GLY A 197 0.70 77.30 -31.96
CA GLY A 197 -0.47 76.40 -32.02
C GLY A 197 -0.33 74.99 -32.63
N LYS A 198 0.88 74.52 -32.96
CA LYS A 198 1.14 73.13 -33.38
C LYS A 198 2.33 72.58 -32.62
N GLU A 199 2.04 71.77 -31.61
CA GLU A 199 3.04 70.99 -30.89
C GLU A 199 3.64 69.95 -31.85
N SER A 200 4.89 70.16 -32.28
CA SER A 200 5.65 69.18 -33.04
C SER A 200 6.57 68.41 -32.10
N PHE A 201 6.31 67.11 -31.93
CA PHE A 201 7.19 66.21 -31.19
C PHE A 201 8.47 65.98 -32.01
N ILE A 202 9.61 66.59 -31.62
CA ILE A 202 10.89 66.45 -32.33
C ILE A 202 11.71 65.35 -31.66
N VAL A 203 11.90 64.23 -32.38
CA VAL A 203 12.83 63.16 -31.98
C VAL A 203 14.25 63.60 -32.33
N SER A 204 15.18 63.53 -31.36
CA SER A 204 16.59 63.84 -31.58
C SER A 204 17.25 62.92 -32.61
N ASP A 205 18.10 63.48 -33.47
CA ASP A 205 18.88 62.76 -34.50
C ASP A 205 19.80 61.66 -33.91
N GLY A 206 20.07 61.71 -32.60
CA GLY A 206 20.85 60.72 -31.85
C GLY A 206 20.09 59.43 -31.48
N PHE A 207 18.81 59.29 -31.85
CA PHE A 207 17.98 58.11 -31.53
C PHE A 207 18.61 56.77 -31.98
N TRP A 208 19.47 56.79 -33.01
CA TRP A 208 20.18 55.60 -33.47
C TRP A 208 21.13 55.00 -32.42
N MET A 209 21.64 55.82 -31.48
CA MET A 209 22.52 55.36 -30.40
C MET A 209 21.82 54.41 -29.41
N TYR A 210 20.50 54.55 -29.24
CA TYR A 210 19.71 53.62 -28.44
C TYR A 210 19.84 52.20 -29.00
N TRP A 211 19.60 52.01 -30.31
CA TRP A 211 19.69 50.71 -30.96
C TRP A 211 21.13 50.18 -30.98
N ALA A 212 22.11 51.06 -31.17
CA ALA A 212 23.53 50.70 -31.17
C ALA A 212 24.01 50.14 -29.82
N LEU A 213 23.38 50.52 -28.69
CA LEU A 213 23.76 50.04 -27.35
C LEU A 213 22.81 48.95 -26.82
N ALA A 214 21.50 49.10 -27.02
CA ALA A 214 20.50 48.18 -26.50
C ALA A 214 20.57 46.79 -27.17
N ALA A 215 20.78 46.73 -28.49
CA ALA A 215 20.81 45.46 -29.21
C ALA A 215 22.02 44.58 -28.83
N PRO A 216 23.27 45.07 -28.79
CA PRO A 216 24.41 44.27 -28.36
C PRO A 216 24.30 43.80 -26.91
N LEU A 217 23.80 44.65 -26.00
CA LEU A 217 23.64 44.31 -24.58
C LEU A 217 22.59 43.19 -24.39
N SER A 218 21.50 43.24 -25.16
CA SER A 218 20.46 42.18 -25.16
C SER A 218 20.99 40.88 -25.75
N ILE A 219 21.78 40.94 -26.83
CA ILE A 219 22.42 39.76 -27.43
C ILE A 219 23.44 39.14 -26.47
N ALA A 220 24.25 39.96 -25.80
CA ALA A 220 25.27 39.49 -24.86
C ALA A 220 24.65 38.78 -23.65
N THR A 221 23.58 39.34 -23.07
CA THR A 221 22.88 38.75 -21.92
C THR A 221 22.19 37.43 -22.28
N LEU A 222 21.48 37.36 -23.41
CA LEU A 222 20.90 36.11 -23.91
C LEU A 222 21.98 35.08 -24.28
N GLY A 223 23.07 35.51 -24.92
CA GLY A 223 24.18 34.64 -25.31
C GLY A 223 24.88 34.00 -24.11
N LEU A 224 25.13 34.78 -23.04
CA LEU A 224 25.65 34.28 -21.77
C LEU A 224 24.73 33.25 -21.13
N TRP A 225 23.42 33.50 -21.13
CA TRP A 225 22.44 32.57 -20.58
C TRP A 225 22.39 31.25 -21.37
N ILE A 226 22.30 31.30 -22.70
CA ILE A 226 22.28 30.11 -23.55
C ILE A 226 23.56 29.28 -23.36
N PHE A 227 24.71 29.96 -23.27
CA PHE A 227 25.99 29.29 -23.03
C PHE A 227 26.03 28.58 -21.67
N TRP A 228 25.50 29.24 -20.63
CA TRP A 228 25.43 28.69 -19.28
C TRP A 228 24.45 27.51 -19.19
N ASP A 229 23.24 27.64 -19.74
CA ASP A 229 22.20 26.61 -19.78
C ASP A 229 22.70 25.35 -20.53
N ARG A 230 23.37 25.54 -21.68
CA ARG A 230 23.99 24.44 -22.45
C ARG A 230 25.15 23.75 -21.73
N ARG A 231 25.93 24.47 -20.92
CA ARG A 231 27.03 23.88 -20.14
C ARG A 231 26.52 23.10 -18.93
N LEU A 232 25.47 23.58 -18.27
CA LEU A 232 24.84 22.88 -17.15
C LEU A 232 24.06 21.64 -17.60
N GLY A 233 23.41 21.69 -18.76
CA GLY A 233 22.71 20.54 -19.33
C GLY A 233 23.59 19.36 -19.75
N LYS A 234 24.93 19.51 -19.77
CA LYS A 234 25.89 18.42 -20.06
C LYS A 234 26.42 17.70 -18.81
N LYS A 235 26.06 18.15 -17.59
CA LYS A 235 26.55 17.57 -16.33
C LYS A 235 25.54 16.69 -15.60
N HIS A 236 24.35 16.49 -16.15
CA HIS A 236 23.34 15.52 -15.72
C HIS A 236 23.07 14.54 -16.86
#